data_AF-A0A7N2LPT2-F1
#
_entry.id   AF-A0A7N2LPT2-F1
#
_cell.length_a   1.000
_cell.length_b   1.000
_cell.length_c   1.000
_cell.angle_alpha   90.00
_cell.angle_beta   90.00
_cell.angle_gamma   90.00
#
_symmetry.space_group_name_H-M   'P 1'
#
loop_
_entity.id
_entity.type
_entity.pdbx_description
1 polymer ?
#
loop_
_entity_poly.entity_id
_entity_poly.type
_entity_poly.pdbx_seq_one_letter_code
_entity_poly.pdbx_strand_id
1 'polypeptide(L)'
;MAGVVVSVEGIELKPVAVGTSQNLHVGQSCFAIGNPYGYENTLTTGVVSGLAREIPSPNGRAIRGAIQTDADINAGNSGGPLIDSYGHVIGVNTATFTCKGTGVSSGVNFAIPIDTVVQTVPYLIVYGTSYKDRF
;
A
#
# COMPACT_ATOMS: atom_id res chain seq x y z
N MET A 1 3.55 5.70 -9.59
CA MET A 1 3.25 6.05 -8.18
C MET A 1 2.91 7.52 -8.16
N ALA A 2 1.73 7.90 -7.70
CA ALA A 2 1.38 9.30 -7.47
C ALA A 2 1.66 9.60 -6.00
N GLY A 3 2.35 10.71 -5.71
CA GLY A 3 2.54 11.22 -4.36
C GLY A 3 1.98 12.64 -4.31
N VAL A 4 1.25 12.96 -3.24
CA VAL A 4 0.78 14.32 -2.98
C VAL A 4 1.60 14.85 -1.81
N VAL A 5 2.29 15.97 -2.01
CA VAL A 5 2.94 16.71 -0.92
C VAL A 5 1.93 17.73 -0.42
N VAL A 6 1.50 17.57 0.83
CA VAL A 6 0.56 18.50 1.47
C VAL A 6 1.30 19.28 2.54
N SER A 7 1.30 20.60 2.42
CA SER A 7 1.67 21.50 3.52
C SER A 7 0.40 21.93 4.22
N VAL A 8 0.26 21.59 5.50
CA VAL A 8 -0.86 22.01 6.33
C VAL A 8 -0.34 22.96 7.40
N GLU A 9 -0.94 24.15 7.47
CA GLU A 9 -0.64 25.13 8.52
C GLU A 9 -1.55 24.91 9.72
N GLY A 10 -1.00 25.01 10.94
CA GLY A 10 -1.77 24.96 12.18
C GLY A 10 -2.26 23.57 12.62
N ILE A 11 -1.85 22.49 11.94
CA ILE A 11 -2.17 21.10 12.31
C ILE A 11 -0.88 20.35 12.63
N GLU A 12 -0.81 19.75 13.81
CA GLU A 12 0.29 18.83 14.16
C GLU A 12 0.06 17.49 13.46
N LEU A 13 0.91 17.18 12.47
CA LEU A 13 0.90 15.89 11.80
C LEU A 13 1.74 14.87 12.57
N LYS A 14 1.16 13.71 12.88
CA LYS A 14 1.89 12.58 13.44
C LYS A 14 2.32 11.63 12.32
N PRO A 15 3.62 11.51 12.01
CA PRO A 15 4.07 10.57 10.99
C PRO A 15 3.82 9.13 11.47
N VAL A 16 3.45 8.28 10.53
CA VAL A 16 3.34 6.84 10.77
C VAL A 16 4.73 6.25 11.03
N ALA A 17 4.79 5.24 11.90
CA ALA A 17 6.03 4.51 12.12
C ALA A 17 6.33 3.65 10.89
N VAL A 18 7.50 3.84 10.28
CA VAL A 18 7.91 3.13 9.06
C VAL A 18 8.63 1.84 9.46
N GLY A 19 8.16 0.70 8.94
CA GLY A 19 8.78 -0.60 9.13
C GLY A 19 9.70 -0.98 7.97
N THR A 20 9.83 -2.28 7.73
CA THR A 20 10.51 -2.84 6.56
C THR A 20 9.68 -3.95 5.94
N SER A 21 9.77 -4.08 4.62
CA SER A 21 9.17 -5.17 3.87
C SER A 21 10.15 -6.31 3.54
N GLN A 22 11.45 -6.16 3.87
CA GLN A 22 12.47 -7.16 3.54
C GLN A 22 12.36 -8.47 4.33
N ASN A 23 11.88 -8.39 5.57
CA ASN A 23 11.81 -9.53 6.50
C ASN A 23 10.37 -10.01 6.73
N LEU A 24 9.48 -9.74 5.77
CA LEU A 24 8.12 -10.26 5.83
C LEU A 24 8.11 -11.75 5.58
N HIS A 25 7.18 -12.44 6.22
CA HIS A 25 6.95 -13.87 6.08
C HIS A 25 5.48 -14.13 5.80
N VAL A 26 5.22 -15.09 4.92
CA VAL A 26 3.84 -15.56 4.68
C VAL A 26 3.26 -16.09 5.98
N GLY A 27 2.01 -15.72 6.27
CA GLY A 27 1.30 -16.04 7.52
C GLY A 27 1.45 -15.00 8.62
N GLN A 28 2.31 -13.98 8.47
CA GLN A 28 2.35 -12.86 9.42
C GLN A 28 1.04 -12.07 9.38
N SER A 29 0.52 -11.73 10.56
CA SER A 29 -0.63 -10.83 10.65
C SER A 29 -0.31 -9.47 10.05
N CYS A 30 -1.28 -8.93 9.32
CA CYS A 30 -1.23 -7.58 8.79
C CYS A 30 -2.61 -6.94 8.84
N PHE A 31 -2.63 -5.61 8.79
CA PHE A 31 -3.84 -4.83 8.95
C PHE A 31 -3.86 -3.72 7.91
N ALA A 32 -4.98 -3.56 7.22
CA ALA A 32 -5.18 -2.47 6.28
C ALA A 32 -6.08 -1.41 6.93
N ILE A 33 -5.63 -0.15 6.86
CA ILE A 33 -6.39 1.00 7.34
C ILE A 33 -6.75 1.88 6.15
N GLY A 34 -8.00 2.33 6.10
CA GLY A 34 -8.45 3.29 5.10
C GLY A 34 -9.84 3.83 5.38
N ASN A 35 -10.43 4.43 4.35
CA ASN A 35 -11.77 5.00 4.41
C ASN A 35 -12.64 4.39 3.29
N PRO A 36 -12.99 3.11 3.39
CA PRO A 36 -13.84 2.46 2.40
C PRO A 36 -15.26 3.04 2.45
N TYR A 37 -15.78 3.41 1.29
CA TYR A 37 -17.15 3.94 1.12
C TYR A 37 -17.51 5.21 1.93
N GLY A 38 -16.52 5.95 2.45
CA GLY A 38 -16.78 7.13 3.28
C GLY A 38 -16.98 6.84 4.77
N TYR A 39 -16.83 5.58 5.20
CA TYR A 39 -16.71 5.24 6.62
C TYR A 39 -15.30 5.54 7.12
N GLU A 40 -15.17 6.61 7.91
CA GLU A 40 -13.90 7.01 8.50
C GLU A 40 -13.25 5.84 9.28
N ASN A 41 -11.95 5.66 9.07
CA ASN A 41 -11.07 4.81 9.88
C ASN A 41 -11.45 3.32 9.94
N THR A 42 -11.79 2.71 8.80
CA THR A 42 -12.00 1.27 8.75
C THR A 42 -10.68 0.52 8.83
N LEU A 43 -10.64 -0.47 9.72
CA LEU A 43 -9.55 -1.43 9.87
C LEU A 43 -10.02 -2.80 9.37
N THR A 44 -9.27 -3.41 8.48
CA THR A 44 -9.44 -4.82 8.11
C THR A 44 -8.19 -5.61 8.49
N THR A 45 -8.37 -6.87 8.84
CA THR A 45 -7.29 -7.76 9.30
C THR A 45 -7.16 -8.95 8.38
N GLY A 46 -5.93 -9.42 8.23
CA GLY A 46 -5.60 -10.62 7.50
C GLY A 46 -4.16 -11.02 7.75
N VAL A 47 -3.59 -11.75 6.81
CA VAL A 47 -2.20 -12.18 6.82
C VAL A 47 -1.49 -11.78 5.53
N VAL A 48 -0.16 -11.78 5.58
CA VAL A 48 0.66 -11.80 4.38
C VAL A 48 0.44 -13.16 3.70
N SER A 49 -0.30 -13.19 2.61
CA SER A 49 -0.63 -14.41 1.86
C SER A 49 0.44 -14.76 0.82
N GLY A 50 1.31 -13.82 0.48
CA GLY A 50 2.36 -14.00 -0.52
C GLY A 50 3.30 -12.81 -0.62
N LEU A 51 4.50 -13.06 -1.11
CA LEU A 51 5.53 -12.04 -1.31
C LEU A 51 6.07 -12.12 -2.74
N ALA A 52 6.76 -11.06 -3.16
CA ALA A 52 7.38 -10.95 -4.47
C ALA A 52 6.41 -11.20 -5.64
N ARG A 53 5.14 -10.80 -5.50
CA ARG A 53 4.15 -10.95 -6.56
C ARG A 53 4.37 -9.92 -7.68
N GLU A 54 4.02 -10.32 -8.89
CA GLU A 54 3.98 -9.42 -10.04
C GLU A 54 2.53 -9.13 -10.38
N ILE A 55 2.15 -7.84 -10.30
CA ILE A 55 0.80 -7.38 -10.62
C ILE A 55 0.81 -6.78 -12.02
N PRO A 56 0.00 -7.31 -12.95
CA PRO A 56 -0.22 -6.67 -14.24
C PRO A 56 -0.80 -5.28 -14.05
N SER A 57 -0.20 -4.27 -14.67
CA SER A 57 -0.72 -2.91 -14.66
C SER A 57 -1.36 -2.58 -16.02
N PRO A 58 -2.47 -1.83 -16.06
CA PRO A 58 -3.11 -1.42 -17.32
C PRO A 58 -2.19 -0.62 -18.26
N ASN A 59 -1.15 0.02 -17.72
CA ASN A 59 -0.16 0.78 -18.49
C ASN A 59 1.00 -0.08 -19.04
N GLY A 60 0.92 -1.41 -18.96
CA GLY A 60 1.92 -2.34 -19.51
C GLY A 60 3.19 -2.50 -18.66
N ARG A 61 3.40 -1.71 -17.61
CA ARG A 61 4.52 -1.90 -16.66
C ARG A 61 4.02 -2.64 -15.42
N ALA A 62 4.32 -3.92 -15.32
CA ALA A 62 3.96 -4.72 -14.15
C ALA A 62 4.60 -4.17 -12.86
N ILE A 63 3.82 -4.14 -11.77
CA ILE A 63 4.32 -3.82 -10.43
C ILE A 63 4.96 -5.09 -9.88
N ARG A 64 6.27 -5.05 -9.67
CA ARG A 64 7.05 -6.17 -9.15
C ARG A 64 7.25 -6.05 -7.65
N GLY A 65 7.42 -7.19 -6.99
CA GLY A 65 7.75 -7.23 -5.58
C GLY A 65 6.55 -7.04 -4.65
N ALA A 66 5.31 -7.07 -5.16
CA ALA A 66 4.14 -6.76 -4.37
C ALA A 66 3.92 -7.76 -3.22
N ILE A 67 3.43 -7.22 -2.12
CA ILE A 67 2.93 -7.99 -0.96
C ILE A 67 1.50 -8.38 -1.29
N GLN A 68 1.15 -9.65 -1.11
CA GLN A 68 -0.21 -10.15 -1.21
C GLN A 68 -0.79 -10.33 0.18
N THR A 69 -2.05 -9.95 0.37
CA THR A 69 -2.81 -10.15 1.61
C THR A 69 -4.25 -10.56 1.32
N ASP A 70 -4.84 -11.27 2.28
CA ASP A 70 -6.27 -11.60 2.33
C ASP A 70 -7.05 -10.63 3.23
N ALA A 71 -6.39 -9.66 3.86
CA ALA A 71 -7.07 -8.55 4.51
C ALA A 71 -7.97 -7.83 3.49
N ASP A 72 -9.21 -7.54 3.85
CA ASP A 72 -10.18 -6.93 2.93
C ASP A 72 -9.70 -5.55 2.46
N ILE A 73 -9.42 -5.42 1.15
CA ILE A 73 -9.08 -4.16 0.50
C ILE A 73 -10.17 -3.83 -0.52
N ASN A 74 -10.99 -2.83 -0.18
CA ASN A 74 -12.05 -2.30 -1.04
C ASN A 74 -11.76 -0.84 -1.43
N ALA A 75 -12.59 -0.27 -2.32
CA ALA A 75 -12.47 1.13 -2.75
C ALA A 75 -12.49 2.08 -1.53
N GLY A 76 -11.41 2.84 -1.35
CA GLY A 76 -11.18 3.74 -0.20
C GLY A 76 -10.07 3.27 0.75
N ASN A 77 -9.60 2.02 0.64
CA ASN A 77 -8.36 1.56 1.27
C ASN A 77 -7.12 1.82 0.40
N SER A 78 -7.29 1.99 -0.92
CA SER A 78 -6.20 2.33 -1.84
C SER A 78 -5.50 3.63 -1.44
N GLY A 79 -4.17 3.58 -1.30
CA GLY A 79 -3.34 4.68 -0.80
C GLY A 79 -3.14 4.66 0.72
N GLY A 80 -3.96 3.91 1.46
CA GLY A 80 -3.81 3.71 2.90
C GLY A 80 -2.69 2.72 3.25
N PRO A 81 -2.25 2.69 4.53
CA PRO A 81 -1.17 1.83 4.97
C PRO A 81 -1.64 0.37 5.15
N LEU A 82 -0.72 -0.55 4.83
CA LEU A 82 -0.71 -1.90 5.36
C LEU A 82 0.31 -1.93 6.51
N ILE A 83 -0.12 -2.34 7.70
CA ILE A 83 0.71 -2.33 8.91
C ILE A 83 0.92 -3.74 9.48
N ASP A 84 2.03 -3.95 10.18
CA ASP A 84 2.30 -5.15 10.96
C ASP A 84 1.65 -5.11 12.35
N SER A 85 1.81 -6.18 13.13
CA SER A 85 1.31 -6.29 14.51
C SER A 85 1.94 -5.31 15.50
N TYR A 86 3.03 -4.64 15.15
CA TYR A 86 3.68 -3.61 15.96
C TYR A 86 3.22 -2.20 15.57
N GLY A 87 2.35 -2.07 14.55
CA GLY A 87 1.88 -0.79 14.04
C GLY A 87 2.84 -0.12 13.07
N HIS A 88 3.85 -0.83 12.56
CA HIS A 88 4.76 -0.31 11.54
C HIS A 88 4.17 -0.48 10.16
N VAL A 89 4.30 0.53 9.31
CA VAL A 89 3.92 0.43 7.90
C VAL A 89 4.86 -0.51 7.16
N ILE A 90 4.29 -1.55 6.55
CA ILE A 90 4.99 -2.55 5.75
C ILE A 90 4.66 -2.46 4.25
N GLY A 91 3.59 -1.72 3.91
CA GLY A 91 3.26 -1.43 2.51
C GLY A 91 2.18 -0.36 2.36
N VAL A 92 1.89 -0.03 1.10
CA VAL A 92 0.80 0.87 0.70
C VAL A 92 -0.20 0.08 -0.12
N ASN A 93 -1.46 0.05 0.32
CA ASN A 93 -2.54 -0.68 -0.35
C ASN A 93 -2.76 -0.07 -1.75
N THR A 94 -2.78 -0.89 -2.81
CA THR A 94 -2.89 -0.36 -4.17
C THR A 94 -4.01 -0.97 -4.97
N ALA A 95 -4.00 -2.28 -5.15
CA ALA A 95 -4.87 -2.99 -6.05
C ALA A 95 -5.48 -4.21 -5.37
N THR A 96 -6.74 -4.45 -5.68
CA THR A 96 -7.43 -5.69 -5.38
C THR A 96 -7.73 -6.40 -6.70
N PHE A 97 -7.55 -7.72 -6.77
CA PHE A 97 -8.27 -8.48 -7.77
C PHE A 97 -9.71 -8.59 -7.28
N THR A 98 -10.62 -7.87 -7.94
CA THR A 98 -12.04 -7.98 -7.66
C THR A 98 -12.63 -9.19 -8.39
N CYS A 99 -13.62 -9.83 -7.79
CA CYS A 99 -14.46 -10.78 -8.52
C CYS A 99 -15.12 -10.04 -9.69
N LYS A 100 -14.87 -10.52 -10.92
CA LYS A 100 -15.24 -9.84 -12.17
C LYS A 100 -16.70 -9.37 -12.13
N GLY A 101 -16.91 -8.05 -12.20
CA GLY A 101 -18.24 -7.42 -12.25
C GLY A 101 -18.87 -7.04 -10.90
N THR A 102 -18.21 -7.28 -9.76
CA THR A 102 -18.79 -7.00 -8.43
C THR A 102 -18.14 -5.83 -7.67
N GLY A 103 -16.88 -5.52 -7.97
CA GLY A 103 -16.12 -4.51 -7.21
C GLY A 103 -15.75 -4.93 -5.78
N VAL A 104 -16.08 -6.17 -5.39
CA VAL A 104 -15.77 -6.76 -4.07
C VAL A 104 -14.45 -7.51 -4.15
N SER A 105 -13.63 -7.39 -3.09
CA SER A 105 -12.39 -8.17 -2.96
C SER A 105 -12.66 -9.67 -3.10
N SER A 106 -11.78 -10.36 -3.83
CA SER A 106 -11.79 -11.83 -3.94
C SER A 106 -10.96 -12.52 -2.84
N GLY A 107 -10.47 -11.77 -1.84
CA GLY A 107 -9.46 -12.25 -0.89
C GLY A 107 -8.04 -12.29 -1.45
N VAL A 108 -7.83 -11.74 -2.65
CA VAL A 108 -6.51 -11.59 -3.28
C VAL A 108 -6.23 -10.11 -3.49
N ASN A 109 -5.58 -9.50 -2.51
CA ASN A 109 -5.29 -8.08 -2.46
C ASN A 109 -3.79 -7.81 -2.44
N PHE A 110 -3.37 -6.62 -2.85
CA PHE A 110 -1.96 -6.27 -2.94
C PHE A 110 -1.61 -4.91 -2.36
N ALA A 111 -0.39 -4.85 -1.84
CA ALA A 111 0.28 -3.63 -1.41
C ALA A 111 1.66 -3.48 -2.08
N ILE A 112 2.03 -2.23 -2.38
CA ILE A 112 3.41 -1.88 -2.75
C ILE A 112 4.26 -1.95 -1.47
N PRO A 113 5.44 -2.61 -1.49
CA PRO A 113 6.29 -2.72 -0.32
C PRO A 113 6.80 -1.37 0.17
N ILE A 114 6.86 -1.17 1.50
CA ILE A 114 7.27 0.10 2.10
C ILE A 114 8.69 0.50 1.70
N ASP A 115 9.61 -0.46 1.53
CA ASP A 115 10.99 -0.14 1.11
C ASP A 115 11.04 0.49 -0.29
N THR A 116 10.12 0.09 -1.19
CA THR A 116 9.98 0.72 -2.52
C THR A 116 9.46 2.15 -2.41
N VAL A 117 8.53 2.39 -1.48
CA VAL A 117 7.92 3.71 -1.24
C VAL A 117 8.97 4.66 -0.68
N VAL A 118 9.71 4.24 0.36
CA VAL A 118 10.76 5.04 1.02
C VAL A 118 11.87 5.42 0.05
N GLN A 119 12.21 4.55 -0.91
CA GLN A 119 13.17 4.89 -1.97
C GLN A 119 12.62 5.90 -2.98
N THR A 120 11.31 5.87 -3.26
CA THR A 120 10.71 6.66 -4.35
C THR A 120 10.27 8.06 -3.89
N VAL A 121 9.70 8.17 -2.68
CA VAL A 121 9.09 9.41 -2.16
C VAL A 121 10.07 10.59 -2.09
N PRO A 122 11.32 10.44 -1.60
CA PRO A 122 12.27 11.56 -1.56
C PRO A 122 12.53 12.17 -2.94
N TYR A 123 12.62 11.34 -4.00
CA TYR A 123 12.82 11.83 -5.36
C TYR A 123 11.61 12.59 -5.89
N LEU A 124 10.39 12.13 -5.56
CA LEU A 124 9.17 12.85 -5.91
C LEU A 124 9.10 14.21 -5.21
N ILE A 125 9.48 14.28 -3.93
CA ILE A 125 9.49 15.53 -3.15
C ILE A 125 10.51 16.53 -3.71
N VAL A 126 11.72 16.06 -4.01
CA VAL A 126 12.83 16.95 -4.40
C VAL A 126 12.79 17.32 -5.89
N TYR A 127 12.41 16.39 -6.77
CA TYR A 127 12.56 16.54 -8.22
C TYR A 127 11.24 16.51 -9.00
N GLY A 128 10.12 16.17 -8.36
CA GLY A 128 8.83 16.00 -9.03
C GLY A 128 8.75 14.75 -9.94
N THR A 129 9.80 13.91 -9.99
CA THR A 129 9.85 12.70 -10.81
C THR A 129 10.37 11.50 -10.02
N SER A 130 10.00 10.29 -10.44
CA SER A 130 10.46 9.06 -9.76
C SER A 130 11.90 8.73 -10.13
N TYR A 131 12.64 8.05 -9.23
CA TYR A 131 14.01 7.59 -9.49
C TYR A 131 14.15 6.80 -10.81
N LYS A 132 13.15 5.96 -11.12
CA LYS A 132 13.16 5.07 -12.29
C LYS A 132 12.89 5.76 -13.63
N ASP A 133 12.40 7.00 -13.62
CA ASP A 133 12.11 7.76 -14.86
C ASP A 133 13.15 8.87 -15.10
N ARG A 134 14.17 8.96 -14.24
CA ARG A 134 15.26 9.93 -14.36
C ARG A 134 16.48 9.37 -15.09
N PHE A 135 16.58 8.05 -15.23
CA PHE A 135 17.67 7.34 -15.90
C PHE A 135 17.12 6.23 -16.81
#